data_AF-A0A3A9F7W8-F1
#
_entry.id   AF-A0A3A9F7W8-F1
#
_cell.length_a   1.000
_cell.length_b   1.000
_cell.length_c   1.000
_cell.angle_alpha   90.00
_cell.angle_beta   90.00
_cell.angle_gamma   90.00
#
_symmetry.space_group_name_H-M   'P 1'
#
loop_
_entity.id
_entity.type
_entity.pdbx_description
1 polymer ?
#
loop_
_entity_poly.entity_id
_entity_poly.type
_entity_poly.pdbx_seq_one_letter_code
_entity_poly.pdbx_strand_id
1 'polypeptide(L)'
;MGNKFEWKEEFNTGVDSIDREHQQLFKIINKLFAFREEEKDNEWLCQEGIKFFKGHALKHFASEEMYMDSIHYAELKEHKKIHKGFRENTLPALERELEMTGYSSDAVDHFLGVCTGWLIGHTLTEDMAIVGKPVKKWENLLPEEEIEAIKKVIIQMVFDMFHLESQMISDSYRGEKFGEGVYCRLVYGKKSGKKRLQVFLVLEENLLINTIGKILGIQSNKMDTMLMHAARYTARQFVKRIMEYLPGVEEYELKEENLLSYEQFQKVFERENMQVSLLFNTGGAGYFAYCMIAPHLLEGGIGTPIEADNAINEVEEYLRKKEERMAEKNAHPRPKILVVDDSKTIRCYISDLLKEDYEVTQAESGIAAIRAITLDMPDLLLLDYEMPVCDGRQTLEMLRSEEAFVKLPVIFLTGRSDPASVKNVMSLKPAGYLLKSLQPEAIKKEVDNFFMMKKG
;
A
#
# COMPACT_ATOMS: atom_id res chain seq x y z
N MET A 1 20.85 23.20 -16.46
CA MET A 1 22.13 22.54 -16.83
C MET A 1 21.81 21.05 -16.86
N GLY A 2 21.48 20.56 -18.06
CA GLY A 2 20.78 19.29 -18.27
C GLY A 2 21.56 18.07 -17.79
N ASN A 3 20.85 17.12 -17.19
CA ASN A 3 21.35 15.80 -16.80
C ASN A 3 21.77 15.00 -18.05
N LYS A 4 22.98 15.26 -18.58
CA LYS A 4 23.63 14.31 -19.48
C LYS A 4 24.17 13.17 -18.64
N PHE A 5 23.63 11.97 -18.86
CA PHE A 5 24.19 10.76 -18.29
C PHE A 5 25.49 10.43 -18.99
N GLU A 6 26.62 10.71 -18.34
CA GLU A 6 27.93 10.30 -18.82
C GLU A 6 28.20 8.84 -18.44
N TRP A 7 28.65 8.06 -19.43
CA TRP A 7 29.13 6.70 -19.19
C TRP A 7 30.37 6.76 -18.31
N LYS A 8 30.35 6.00 -17.21
CA LYS A 8 31.46 5.91 -16.26
C LYS A 8 32.05 4.52 -16.28
N GLU A 9 33.32 4.41 -15.90
CA GLU A 9 34.03 3.13 -15.83
C GLU A 9 33.38 2.13 -14.87
N GLU A 10 32.63 2.61 -13.87
CA GLU A 10 31.89 1.79 -12.91
C GLU A 10 30.77 0.94 -13.54
N PHE A 11 30.32 1.29 -14.76
CA PHE A 11 29.32 0.53 -15.51
C PHE A 11 29.93 -0.51 -16.46
N ASN A 12 31.26 -0.57 -16.59
CA ASN A 12 31.89 -1.53 -17.48
C ASN A 12 31.83 -2.93 -16.85
N THR A 13 31.05 -3.80 -17.48
CA THR A 13 30.98 -5.23 -17.18
C THR A 13 32.29 -5.92 -17.52
N GLY A 14 33.09 -5.37 -18.45
CA GLY A 14 34.31 -6.01 -18.95
C GLY A 14 34.05 -6.94 -20.13
N VAL A 15 32.81 -6.99 -20.63
CA VAL A 15 32.42 -7.69 -21.85
C VAL A 15 32.13 -6.65 -22.93
N ASP A 16 33.09 -6.45 -23.84
CA ASP A 16 33.07 -5.38 -24.86
C ASP A 16 31.77 -5.30 -25.69
N SER A 17 31.11 -6.43 -25.94
CA SER A 17 29.83 -6.44 -26.66
C SER A 17 28.69 -5.88 -25.81
N ILE A 18 28.60 -6.27 -24.54
CA ILE A 18 27.57 -5.83 -23.61
C ILE A 18 27.77 -4.35 -23.27
N ASP A 19 29.01 -3.94 -22.96
CA ASP A 19 29.34 -2.56 -22.64
C ASP A 19 29.02 -1.60 -23.80
N ARG A 20 29.22 -2.03 -25.05
CA ARG A 20 28.82 -1.25 -26.23
C ARG A 20 27.31 -1.11 -26.35
N GLU A 21 26.55 -2.15 -26.03
CA GLU A 21 25.09 -2.11 -26.06
C GLU A 21 24.53 -1.20 -24.96
N HIS A 22 25.09 -1.26 -23.74
CA HIS A 22 24.78 -0.33 -22.66
C HIS A 22 25.07 1.11 -23.04
N GLN A 23 26.27 1.41 -23.53
CA GLN A 23 26.64 2.76 -23.99
C GLN A 23 25.67 3.28 -25.05
N GLN A 24 25.17 2.41 -25.92
CA GLN A 24 24.19 2.78 -26.93
C GLN A 24 22.82 3.10 -26.31
N LEU A 25 22.34 2.34 -25.31
CA LEU A 25 21.13 2.67 -24.55
C LEU A 25 21.25 4.02 -23.84
N PHE A 26 22.37 4.30 -23.18
CA PHE A 26 22.65 5.59 -22.55
C PHE A 26 22.65 6.74 -23.57
N LYS A 27 23.22 6.53 -24.76
CA LYS A 27 23.18 7.53 -25.85
C LYS A 27 21.75 7.80 -26.32
N ILE A 28 20.89 6.79 -26.40
CA ILE A 28 19.49 6.95 -26.79
C ILE A 28 18.73 7.76 -25.73
N ILE A 29 18.90 7.41 -24.46
CA ILE A 29 18.31 8.15 -23.33
C ILE A 29 18.75 9.62 -23.34
N ASN A 30 20.05 9.89 -23.51
CA ASN A 30 20.56 11.26 -23.57
C ASN A 30 19.99 12.06 -24.76
N LYS A 31 19.77 11.40 -25.90
CA LYS A 31 19.11 12.03 -27.05
C LYS A 31 17.65 12.36 -26.75
N LEU A 32 16.92 11.45 -26.10
CA LEU A 32 15.55 11.69 -25.67
C LEU A 32 15.45 12.86 -24.68
N PHE A 33 16.37 12.96 -23.71
CA PHE A 33 16.45 14.12 -22.82
C PHE A 33 16.73 15.42 -23.58
N ALA A 34 17.60 15.40 -24.59
CA ALA A 34 17.89 16.59 -25.40
C ALA A 34 16.68 17.02 -26.24
N PHE A 35 15.94 16.09 -26.83
CA PHE A 35 14.71 16.40 -27.59
C PHE A 35 13.61 17.00 -26.72
N ARG A 36 13.60 16.68 -25.43
CA ARG A 36 12.69 17.28 -24.45
C ARG A 36 13.03 18.75 -24.15
N GLU A 37 14.32 19.11 -24.07
CA GLU A 37 14.74 20.49 -23.76
C GLU A 37 14.50 21.49 -24.92
N GLU A 38 14.39 21.00 -26.16
CA GLU A 38 14.09 21.80 -27.34
C GLU A 38 12.57 21.93 -27.53
N GLU A 39 11.91 22.79 -26.73
CA GLU A 39 10.47 23.08 -26.82
C GLU A 39 10.04 23.50 -28.25
N LYS A 40 9.52 22.56 -29.03
CA LYS A 40 8.50 22.71 -30.10
C LYS A 40 8.25 21.38 -30.82
N ASP A 41 6.99 20.91 -30.78
CA ASP A 41 6.39 19.92 -31.68
C ASP A 41 7.26 18.73 -32.10
N ASN A 42 7.55 17.83 -31.16
CA ASN A 42 8.34 16.63 -31.45
C ASN A 42 7.75 15.37 -30.80
N GLU A 43 6.43 15.31 -30.64
CA GLU A 43 5.72 14.07 -30.25
C GLU A 43 6.18 12.88 -31.10
N TRP A 44 6.31 13.09 -32.41
CA TRP A 44 6.82 12.08 -33.33
C TRP A 44 8.28 11.67 -33.05
N LEU A 45 9.18 12.60 -32.72
CA LEU A 45 10.57 12.26 -32.38
C LEU A 45 10.67 11.54 -31.05
N CYS A 46 9.84 11.90 -30.06
CA CYS A 46 9.73 11.17 -28.79
C CYS A 46 9.23 9.75 -29.04
N GLN A 47 8.15 9.58 -29.83
CA GLN A 47 7.62 8.29 -30.25
C GLN A 47 8.68 7.42 -30.92
N GLU A 48 9.40 7.95 -31.91
CA GLU A 48 10.44 7.20 -32.61
C GLU A 48 11.65 6.90 -31.70
N GLY A 49 12.04 7.84 -30.83
CA GLY A 49 13.11 7.62 -29.87
C GLY A 49 12.77 6.54 -28.83
N ILE A 50 11.51 6.49 -28.37
CA ILE A 50 11.00 5.46 -27.45
C ILE A 50 10.96 4.10 -28.15
N LYS A 51 10.46 4.02 -29.39
CA LYS A 51 10.51 2.78 -30.20
C LYS A 51 11.94 2.30 -30.39
N PHE A 52 12.86 3.22 -30.66
CA PHE A 52 14.28 2.92 -30.83
C PHE A 52 14.91 2.41 -29.53
N PHE A 53 14.60 3.04 -28.39
CA PHE A 53 15.03 2.58 -27.06
C PHE A 53 14.54 1.14 -26.80
N LYS A 54 13.24 0.89 -26.98
CA LYS A 54 12.63 -0.44 -26.80
C LYS A 54 13.30 -1.48 -27.69
N GLY A 55 13.45 -1.21 -28.99
CA GLY A 55 14.11 -2.13 -29.91
C GLY A 55 15.54 -2.46 -29.50
N HIS A 56 16.29 -1.46 -29.02
CA HIS A 56 17.65 -1.66 -28.56
C HIS A 56 17.72 -2.43 -27.22
N ALA A 57 16.82 -2.14 -26.27
CA ALA A 57 16.75 -2.82 -24.98
C ALA A 57 16.45 -4.32 -25.17
N LEU A 58 15.47 -4.66 -26.03
CA LEU A 58 15.11 -6.05 -26.31
C LEU A 58 16.24 -6.82 -27.00
N LYS A 59 16.95 -6.18 -27.92
CA LYS A 59 18.13 -6.77 -28.57
C LYS A 59 19.23 -7.02 -27.53
N HIS A 60 19.48 -6.04 -26.68
CA HIS A 60 20.48 -6.12 -25.63
C HIS A 60 20.19 -7.26 -24.64
N PHE A 61 18.94 -7.39 -24.17
CA PHE A 61 18.54 -8.50 -23.30
C PHE A 61 18.83 -9.87 -23.94
N ALA A 62 18.51 -10.03 -25.22
CA ALA A 62 18.79 -11.27 -25.94
C ALA A 62 20.30 -11.54 -26.09
N SER A 63 21.08 -10.51 -26.45
CA SER A 63 22.55 -10.61 -26.56
C SER A 63 23.19 -11.01 -25.23
N GLU A 64 22.77 -10.39 -24.14
CA GLU A 64 23.29 -10.63 -22.79
C GLU A 64 22.91 -12.02 -22.28
N GLU A 65 21.64 -12.41 -22.40
CA GLU A 65 21.19 -13.75 -22.01
C GLU A 65 21.92 -14.85 -22.79
N MET A 66 22.19 -14.63 -24.08
CA MET A 66 23.00 -15.55 -24.89
C MET A 66 24.45 -15.62 -24.41
N TYR A 67 25.04 -14.50 -24.02
CA TYR A 67 26.39 -14.48 -23.46
C TYR A 67 26.45 -15.21 -22.12
N MET A 68 25.53 -14.92 -21.22
CA MET A 68 25.43 -15.58 -19.92
C MET A 68 25.23 -17.10 -20.04
N ASP A 69 24.42 -17.55 -21.00
CA ASP A 69 24.23 -18.97 -21.31
C ASP A 69 25.53 -19.62 -21.79
N SER A 70 26.31 -18.91 -22.60
CA SER A 70 27.60 -19.39 -23.13
C SER A 70 28.69 -19.57 -22.07
N ILE A 71 28.60 -18.82 -20.96
CA ILE A 71 29.49 -18.96 -19.80
C ILE A 71 28.89 -19.83 -18.69
N HIS A 72 27.72 -20.44 -18.91
CA HIS A 72 26.98 -21.23 -17.91
C HIS A 72 26.76 -20.47 -16.59
N TYR A 73 26.34 -19.21 -16.70
CA TYR A 73 26.08 -18.37 -15.55
C TYR A 73 24.98 -18.97 -14.66
N ALA A 74 25.29 -19.15 -13.36
CA ALA A 74 24.45 -19.92 -12.44
C ALA A 74 23.06 -19.27 -12.21
N GLU A 75 22.99 -17.94 -12.22
CA GLU A 75 21.77 -17.16 -11.92
C GLU A 75 21.05 -16.69 -13.20
N LEU A 76 21.32 -17.32 -14.35
CA LEU A 76 20.70 -16.96 -15.64
C LEU A 76 19.17 -17.03 -15.62
N LYS A 77 18.60 -17.93 -14.82
CA LYS A 77 17.14 -18.09 -14.73
C LYS A 77 16.50 -16.87 -14.07
N GLU A 78 17.10 -16.39 -12.99
CA GLU A 78 16.71 -15.19 -12.25
C GLU A 78 16.92 -13.94 -13.11
N HIS A 79 18.04 -13.85 -13.82
CA HIS A 79 18.31 -12.76 -14.77
C HIS A 79 17.24 -12.65 -15.87
N LYS A 80 16.88 -13.79 -16.47
CA LYS A 80 15.81 -13.87 -17.48
C LYS A 80 14.45 -13.41 -16.94
N LYS A 81 14.16 -13.64 -15.66
CA LYS A 81 12.92 -13.15 -15.03
C LYS A 81 12.90 -11.62 -14.97
N ILE A 82 14.02 -11.00 -14.61
CA ILE A 82 14.17 -9.53 -14.52
C ILE A 82 13.94 -8.90 -15.91
N HIS A 83 14.61 -9.42 -16.95
CA HIS A 83 14.41 -8.96 -18.33
C HIS A 83 12.97 -9.16 -18.81
N LYS A 84 12.38 -10.32 -18.50
CA LYS A 84 11.00 -10.62 -18.85
C LYS A 84 10.04 -9.63 -18.19
N GLY A 85 10.21 -9.33 -16.91
CA GLY A 85 9.41 -8.36 -16.17
C GLY A 85 9.46 -6.97 -16.82
N PHE A 86 10.66 -6.48 -17.12
CA PHE A 86 10.80 -5.18 -17.79
C PHE A 86 10.16 -5.16 -19.18
N ARG A 87 10.37 -6.21 -19.98
CA ARG A 87 9.84 -6.35 -21.35
C ARG A 87 8.33 -6.46 -21.39
N GLU A 88 7.75 -7.28 -20.53
CA GLU A 88 6.34 -7.69 -20.61
C GLU A 88 5.43 -6.86 -19.72
N ASN A 89 5.96 -6.21 -18.68
CA ASN A 89 5.19 -5.43 -17.73
C ASN A 89 5.56 -3.94 -17.73
N THR A 90 6.81 -3.60 -17.42
CA THR A 90 7.24 -2.19 -17.25
C THR A 90 7.11 -1.39 -18.54
N LEU A 91 7.76 -1.82 -19.61
CA LEU A 91 7.74 -1.10 -20.89
C LEU A 91 6.31 -0.90 -21.43
N PRO A 92 5.45 -1.94 -21.51
CA PRO A 92 4.08 -1.77 -21.98
C PRO A 92 3.22 -0.88 -21.08
N ALA A 93 3.51 -0.79 -19.77
CA ALA A 93 2.80 0.12 -18.88
C ALA A 93 3.18 1.57 -19.13
N LEU A 94 4.48 1.86 -19.29
CA LEU A 94 4.96 3.20 -19.61
C LEU A 94 4.52 3.64 -21.01
N GLU A 95 4.53 2.75 -22.00
CA GLU A 95 4.00 3.03 -23.35
C GLU A 95 2.52 3.41 -23.32
N ARG A 96 1.70 2.65 -22.57
CA ARG A 96 0.27 2.97 -22.41
C ARG A 96 0.07 4.35 -21.76
N GLU A 97 0.87 4.68 -20.75
CA GLU A 97 0.81 6.01 -20.12
C GLU A 97 1.14 7.13 -21.11
N LEU A 98 2.20 6.98 -21.89
CA LEU A 98 2.57 7.95 -22.94
C LEU A 98 1.45 8.11 -23.98
N GLU A 99 0.84 7.02 -24.42
CA GLU A 99 -0.28 7.07 -25.37
C GLU A 99 -1.51 7.74 -24.78
N MET A 100 -1.89 7.40 -23.55
CA MET A 100 -3.06 7.98 -22.86
C MET A 100 -2.89 9.48 -22.59
N THR A 101 -1.67 9.94 -22.34
CA THR A 101 -1.38 11.34 -22.01
C THR A 101 -1.05 12.18 -23.24
N GLY A 102 -0.98 11.59 -24.44
CA GLY A 102 -0.54 12.29 -25.64
C GLY A 102 0.92 12.76 -25.54
N TYR A 103 1.78 11.95 -24.92
CA TYR A 103 3.21 12.24 -24.71
C TYR A 103 3.43 13.57 -23.96
N SER A 104 2.67 13.78 -22.88
CA SER A 104 2.88 14.95 -22.00
C SER A 104 4.31 14.99 -21.47
N SER A 105 4.83 16.18 -21.15
CA SER A 105 6.20 16.32 -20.62
C SER A 105 6.40 15.43 -19.38
N ASP A 106 5.41 15.38 -18.49
CA ASP A 106 5.49 14.59 -17.26
C ASP A 106 5.56 13.09 -17.56
N ALA A 107 4.79 12.58 -18.53
CA ALA A 107 4.83 11.17 -18.92
C ALA A 107 6.15 10.80 -19.61
N VAL A 108 6.72 11.71 -20.42
CA VAL A 108 8.04 11.52 -21.04
C VAL A 108 9.14 11.53 -19.97
N ASP A 109 9.09 12.47 -19.03
CA ASP A 109 10.02 12.53 -17.90
C ASP A 109 9.94 11.26 -17.04
N HIS A 110 8.72 10.79 -16.81
CA HIS A 110 8.49 9.56 -16.08
C HIS A 110 9.06 8.34 -16.81
N PHE A 111 8.77 8.18 -18.12
CA PHE A 111 9.35 7.13 -18.95
C PHE A 111 10.88 7.13 -18.89
N LEU A 112 11.50 8.30 -19.06
CA LEU A 112 12.95 8.44 -19.02
C LEU A 112 13.51 8.14 -17.63
N GLY A 113 12.86 8.59 -16.57
CA GLY A 113 13.25 8.32 -15.19
C GLY A 113 13.28 6.82 -14.89
N VAL A 114 12.20 6.11 -15.17
CA VAL A 114 12.09 4.66 -14.93
C VAL A 114 13.07 3.88 -15.80
N CYS A 115 13.13 4.15 -17.10
CA CYS A 115 14.02 3.41 -18.00
C CYS A 115 15.50 3.65 -17.65
N THR A 116 15.87 4.88 -17.29
CA THR A 116 17.25 5.19 -16.91
C THR A 116 17.63 4.57 -15.58
N GLY A 117 16.75 4.69 -14.57
CA GLY A 117 17.02 4.11 -13.27
C GLY A 117 17.03 2.58 -13.31
N TRP A 118 16.14 1.96 -14.09
CA TRP A 118 16.19 0.52 -14.35
C TRP A 118 17.50 0.13 -15.01
N LEU A 119 17.94 0.81 -16.07
CA LEU A 119 19.18 0.49 -16.78
C LEU A 119 20.40 0.61 -15.86
N ILE A 120 20.51 1.70 -15.09
CA ILE A 120 21.61 1.89 -14.13
C ILE A 120 21.57 0.82 -13.04
N GLY A 121 20.40 0.57 -12.47
CA GLY A 121 20.23 -0.44 -11.43
C GLY A 121 20.51 -1.84 -11.93
N HIS A 122 20.05 -2.17 -13.14
CA HIS A 122 20.29 -3.43 -13.83
C HIS A 122 21.76 -3.68 -14.08
N THR A 123 22.43 -2.73 -14.73
CA THR A 123 23.87 -2.83 -14.98
C THR A 123 24.66 -2.97 -13.68
N LEU A 124 24.41 -2.13 -12.69
CA LEU A 124 25.21 -2.12 -11.46
C LEU A 124 24.99 -3.34 -10.56
N THR A 125 23.84 -4.02 -10.62
CA THR A 125 23.54 -5.11 -9.66
C THR A 125 23.39 -6.48 -10.30
N GLU A 126 23.04 -6.57 -11.60
CA GLU A 126 23.00 -7.85 -12.32
C GLU A 126 24.19 -8.00 -13.25
N ASP A 127 24.41 -7.05 -14.16
CA ASP A 127 25.37 -7.29 -15.26
C ASP A 127 26.81 -7.27 -14.74
N MET A 128 27.08 -6.51 -13.68
CA MET A 128 28.36 -6.57 -12.98
C MET A 128 28.61 -7.91 -12.27
N ALA A 129 27.56 -8.69 -11.96
CA ALA A 129 27.69 -10.01 -11.36
C ALA A 129 28.21 -11.06 -12.37
N ILE A 130 28.09 -10.81 -13.67
CA ILE A 130 28.67 -11.64 -14.76
C ILE A 130 30.17 -11.86 -14.57
N VAL A 131 30.88 -10.84 -14.07
CA VAL A 131 32.34 -10.85 -13.88
C VAL A 131 32.77 -11.08 -12.44
N GLY A 132 31.86 -11.59 -11.60
CA GLY A 132 32.16 -11.97 -10.22
C GLY A 132 32.34 -10.79 -9.26
N LYS A 133 31.88 -9.58 -9.62
CA LYS A 133 31.69 -8.52 -8.60
C LYS A 133 30.40 -8.82 -7.84
N PRO A 134 30.46 -9.09 -6.52
CA PRO A 134 29.30 -9.58 -5.81
C PRO A 134 28.33 -8.42 -5.53
N VAL A 135 27.15 -8.47 -6.13
CA VAL A 135 26.00 -7.69 -5.65
C VAL A 135 24.88 -8.67 -5.32
N LYS A 136 24.94 -9.20 -4.09
CA LYS A 136 23.98 -10.16 -3.52
C LYS A 136 22.67 -9.46 -3.11
N LYS A 137 22.07 -8.66 -4.00
CA LYS A 137 20.84 -7.89 -3.70
C LYS A 137 19.56 -8.73 -3.76
N TRP A 138 19.60 -9.87 -4.44
CA TRP A 138 18.43 -10.73 -4.67
C TRP A 138 18.60 -12.13 -4.08
N GLU A 139 19.64 -12.34 -3.27
CA GLU A 139 19.75 -13.55 -2.45
C GLU A 139 18.72 -13.48 -1.31
N ASN A 140 17.97 -14.55 -1.08
CA ASN A 140 16.94 -14.61 -0.04
C ASN A 140 15.73 -13.68 -0.26
N LEU A 141 15.18 -13.68 -1.48
CA LEU A 141 13.83 -13.16 -1.72
C LEU A 141 12.77 -14.11 -1.16
N LEU A 142 11.57 -13.58 -0.90
CA LEU A 142 10.43 -14.45 -0.61
C LEU A 142 10.10 -15.33 -1.83
N PRO A 143 9.56 -16.54 -1.61
CA PRO A 143 9.03 -17.38 -2.68
C PRO A 143 8.03 -16.62 -3.58
N GLU A 144 8.02 -16.96 -4.86
CA GLU A 144 7.18 -16.29 -5.88
C GLU A 144 5.69 -16.30 -5.53
N GLU A 145 5.20 -17.38 -4.92
CA GLU A 145 3.82 -17.53 -4.45
C GLU A 145 3.47 -16.53 -3.35
N GLU A 146 4.42 -16.26 -2.45
CA GLU A 146 4.27 -15.30 -1.36
C GLU A 146 4.25 -13.87 -1.88
N ILE A 147 5.11 -13.56 -2.84
CA ILE A 147 5.13 -12.26 -3.53
C ILE A 147 3.79 -12.03 -4.25
N GLU A 148 3.24 -13.04 -4.94
CA GLU A 148 1.93 -12.96 -5.58
C GLU A 148 0.78 -12.77 -4.58
N ALA A 149 0.84 -13.39 -3.40
CA ALA A 149 -0.14 -13.17 -2.35
C ALA A 149 -0.10 -11.72 -1.83
N ILE A 150 1.09 -11.20 -1.51
CA ILE A 150 1.28 -9.82 -1.07
C ILE A 150 0.81 -8.84 -2.15
N LYS A 151 1.15 -9.08 -3.41
CA LYS A 151 0.69 -8.29 -4.56
C LYS A 151 -0.83 -8.22 -4.64
N LYS A 152 -1.54 -9.36 -4.52
CA LYS A 152 -3.01 -9.38 -4.56
C LYS A 152 -3.62 -8.56 -3.42
N VAL A 153 -3.06 -8.68 -2.21
CA VAL A 153 -3.49 -7.88 -1.06
C VAL A 153 -3.28 -6.39 -1.33
N ILE A 154 -2.11 -6.00 -1.85
CA ILE A 154 -1.81 -4.60 -2.19
C ILE A 154 -2.80 -4.06 -3.23
N ILE A 155 -3.04 -4.79 -4.31
CA ILE A 155 -3.97 -4.37 -5.39
C ILE A 155 -5.37 -4.17 -4.83
N GLN A 156 -5.86 -5.12 -4.01
CA GLN A 156 -7.18 -5.00 -3.37
C GLN A 156 -7.24 -3.80 -2.41
N MET A 157 -6.19 -3.56 -1.62
CA MET A 157 -6.15 -2.43 -0.68
C MET A 157 -6.12 -1.07 -1.39
N VAL A 158 -5.43 -0.95 -2.52
CA VAL A 158 -5.45 0.29 -3.32
C VAL A 158 -6.86 0.56 -3.83
N PHE A 159 -7.56 -0.47 -4.31
CA PHE A 159 -8.94 -0.35 -4.75
C PHE A 159 -9.88 0.00 -3.59
N ASP A 160 -9.80 -0.69 -2.46
CA ASP A 160 -10.69 -0.47 -1.33
C ASP A 160 -10.51 0.93 -0.68
N MET A 161 -9.29 1.45 -0.68
CA MET A 161 -8.99 2.76 -0.06
C MET A 161 -9.20 3.93 -1.01
N PHE A 162 -8.91 3.77 -2.30
CA PHE A 162 -8.84 4.88 -3.26
C PHE A 162 -9.72 4.69 -4.50
N HIS A 163 -10.37 3.54 -4.66
CA HIS A 163 -11.11 3.15 -5.86
C HIS A 163 -10.27 3.26 -7.13
N LEU A 164 -8.96 2.96 -7.00
CA LEU A 164 -8.02 2.94 -8.10
C LEU A 164 -7.73 1.51 -8.52
N GLU A 165 -7.84 1.25 -9.82
CA GLU A 165 -7.25 0.05 -10.41
C GLU A 165 -5.73 0.18 -10.36
N SER A 166 -5.05 -0.90 -9.98
CA SER A 166 -3.60 -0.93 -9.94
C SER A 166 -3.04 -2.19 -10.56
N GLN A 167 -1.91 -2.04 -11.22
CA GLN A 167 -1.17 -3.11 -11.88
C GLN A 167 0.27 -3.10 -11.38
N MET A 168 0.75 -4.25 -10.89
CA MET A 168 2.17 -4.43 -10.63
C MET A 168 2.92 -4.43 -11.97
N ILE A 169 3.92 -3.56 -12.07
CA ILE A 169 4.75 -3.41 -13.26
C ILE A 169 6.17 -3.94 -13.05
N SER A 170 6.64 -4.03 -11.80
CA SER A 170 7.89 -4.69 -11.45
C SER A 170 7.77 -5.40 -10.11
N ASP A 171 8.24 -6.64 -10.03
CA ASP A 171 8.42 -7.42 -8.80
C ASP A 171 9.86 -7.37 -8.25
N SER A 172 10.73 -6.64 -8.96
CA SER A 172 12.12 -6.39 -8.64
C SER A 172 12.44 -4.90 -8.79
N TYR A 173 11.63 -4.03 -8.17
CA TYR A 173 11.89 -2.59 -8.16
C TYR A 173 13.29 -2.30 -7.59
N ARG A 174 14.05 -1.38 -8.19
CA ARG A 174 15.49 -1.18 -7.89
C ARG A 174 15.78 0.12 -7.17
N GLY A 175 14.73 0.83 -6.77
CA GLY A 175 14.85 2.16 -6.18
C GLY A 175 15.02 3.28 -7.21
N GLU A 176 14.68 3.01 -8.47
CA GLU A 176 14.66 4.03 -9.53
C GLU A 176 13.63 5.14 -9.25
N LYS A 177 13.97 6.39 -9.59
CA LYS A 177 13.03 7.51 -9.46
C LYS A 177 11.96 7.43 -10.55
N PHE A 178 10.70 7.35 -10.15
CA PHE A 178 9.52 7.32 -11.03
C PHE A 178 8.67 8.62 -10.93
N GLY A 179 9.30 9.73 -10.57
CA GLY A 179 8.63 11.02 -10.38
C GLY A 179 9.05 11.69 -9.07
N GLU A 180 8.40 12.81 -8.73
CA GLU A 180 8.56 13.39 -7.40
C GLU A 180 7.81 12.52 -6.39
N GLY A 181 8.56 11.99 -5.43
CA GLY A 181 8.10 10.92 -4.56
C GLY A 181 8.17 11.30 -3.09
N VAL A 182 7.21 10.81 -2.32
CA VAL A 182 7.20 10.83 -0.86
C VAL A 182 7.67 9.45 -0.37
N TYR A 183 8.81 9.43 0.30
CA TYR A 183 9.48 8.19 0.74
C TYR A 183 9.19 7.95 2.22
N CYS A 184 8.22 7.09 2.51
CA CYS A 184 7.83 6.73 3.88
C CYS A 184 8.54 5.46 4.32
N ARG A 185 9.27 5.52 5.44
CA ARG A 185 9.86 4.35 6.12
C ARG A 185 9.12 4.08 7.42
N LEU A 186 8.56 2.88 7.55
CA LEU A 186 7.85 2.41 8.72
C LEU A 186 8.60 1.22 9.33
N VAL A 187 8.97 1.33 10.60
CA VAL A 187 9.70 0.27 11.32
C VAL A 187 8.79 -0.35 12.35
N TYR A 188 8.57 -1.65 12.21
CA TYR A 188 7.78 -2.47 13.11
C TYR A 188 8.69 -3.37 13.95
N GLY A 189 8.33 -3.58 15.22
CA GLY A 189 9.07 -4.48 16.11
C GLY A 189 8.14 -5.21 17.07
N LYS A 190 8.53 -6.44 17.44
CA LYS A 190 7.82 -7.22 18.45
C LYS A 190 7.98 -6.63 19.85
N LYS A 191 6.98 -6.78 20.71
CA LYS A 191 7.06 -6.37 22.14
C LYS A 191 8.16 -7.08 22.93
N SER A 192 8.49 -8.32 22.55
CA SER A 192 9.33 -9.23 23.33
C SER A 192 10.69 -9.58 22.68
N GLY A 193 11.10 -8.94 21.58
CA GLY A 193 12.28 -9.40 20.82
C GLY A 193 13.02 -8.37 19.97
N LYS A 194 14.18 -8.79 19.45
CA LYS A 194 15.04 -8.01 18.53
C LYS A 194 14.61 -8.06 17.06
N LYS A 195 13.63 -8.90 16.69
CA LYS A 195 13.17 -9.03 15.30
C LYS A 195 12.45 -7.74 14.88
N ARG A 196 12.97 -7.08 13.84
CA ARG A 196 12.43 -5.85 13.25
C ARG A 196 12.01 -6.12 11.82
N LEU A 197 10.88 -5.54 11.43
CA LEU A 197 10.39 -5.47 10.07
C LEU A 197 10.43 -4.01 9.63
N GLN A 198 10.84 -3.76 8.40
CA GLN A 198 10.82 -2.40 7.84
C GLN A 198 10.04 -2.41 6.53
N VAL A 199 9.13 -1.46 6.39
CA VAL A 199 8.39 -1.22 5.14
C VAL A 199 8.76 0.14 4.60
N PHE A 200 9.04 0.20 3.31
CA PHE A 200 9.23 1.43 2.56
C PHE A 200 8.07 1.56 1.58
N LEU A 201 7.31 2.63 1.72
CA LEU A 201 6.24 2.99 0.79
C LEU A 201 6.65 4.28 0.10
N VAL A 202 6.87 4.21 -1.20
CA VAL A 202 7.23 5.36 -2.04
C VAL A 202 6.01 5.72 -2.86
N LEU A 203 5.47 6.92 -2.69
CA LEU A 203 4.24 7.37 -3.36
C LEU A 203 4.57 8.59 -4.21
N GLU A 204 4.18 8.59 -5.48
CA GLU A 204 4.30 9.78 -6.31
C GLU A 204 3.42 10.93 -5.77
N GLU A 205 3.90 12.17 -5.83
CA GLU A 205 3.13 13.34 -5.40
C GLU A 205 1.81 13.46 -6.17
N ASN A 206 1.84 13.20 -7.49
CA ASN A 206 0.65 13.22 -8.33
C ASN A 206 -0.38 12.19 -7.86
N LEU A 207 0.05 11.00 -7.46
CA LEU A 207 -0.82 9.98 -6.88
C LEU A 207 -1.51 10.50 -5.61
N LEU A 208 -0.75 11.14 -4.71
CA LEU A 208 -1.28 11.70 -3.47
C LEU A 208 -2.27 12.83 -3.72
N ILE A 209 -1.97 13.74 -4.65
CA ILE A 209 -2.85 14.84 -5.03
C ILE A 209 -4.13 14.30 -5.66
N ASN A 210 -4.01 13.35 -6.59
CA ASN A 210 -5.13 12.77 -7.31
C ASN A 210 -6.02 11.85 -6.47
N THR A 211 -5.53 11.38 -5.33
CA THR A 211 -6.29 10.53 -4.40
C THR A 211 -6.71 11.32 -3.17
N ILE A 212 -5.78 11.52 -2.24
CA ILE A 212 -6.01 12.14 -0.94
C ILE A 212 -6.37 13.63 -1.12
N GLY A 213 -5.69 14.33 -2.03
CA GLY A 213 -5.97 15.73 -2.32
C GLY A 213 -7.40 15.95 -2.80
N LYS A 214 -7.85 15.14 -3.77
CA LYS A 214 -9.24 15.17 -4.27
C LYS A 214 -10.26 14.84 -3.19
N ILE A 215 -10.01 13.82 -2.36
CA ILE A 215 -10.90 13.45 -1.25
C ILE A 215 -11.03 14.60 -0.23
N LEU A 216 -9.93 15.31 0.04
CA LEU A 216 -9.91 16.45 0.96
C LEU A 216 -10.42 17.77 0.32
N GLY A 217 -10.82 17.76 -0.96
CA GLY A 217 -11.27 18.96 -1.66
C GLY A 217 -10.17 20.00 -1.89
N ILE A 218 -8.90 19.60 -1.86
CA ILE A 218 -7.75 20.49 -2.06
C ILE A 218 -7.67 20.85 -3.55
N GLN A 219 -7.77 22.15 -3.86
CA GLN A 219 -7.68 22.66 -5.24
C GLN A 219 -6.25 22.96 -5.69
N SER A 220 -5.27 22.78 -4.80
CA SER A 220 -3.86 23.02 -5.08
C SER A 220 -3.23 21.77 -5.72
N ASN A 221 -2.58 21.95 -6.87
CA ASN A 221 -1.74 20.92 -7.51
C ASN A 221 -0.34 20.83 -6.87
N LYS A 222 -0.22 21.15 -5.58
CA LYS A 222 1.07 21.14 -4.88
C LYS A 222 0.95 20.43 -3.55
N MET A 223 2.04 19.80 -3.15
CA MET A 223 2.17 19.20 -1.85
C MET A 223 2.28 20.27 -0.76
N ASP A 224 1.24 20.38 0.06
CA ASP A 224 1.24 21.23 1.26
C ASP A 224 1.34 20.40 2.54
N THR A 225 1.49 21.08 3.67
CA THR A 225 1.66 20.43 4.98
C THR A 225 0.46 19.55 5.36
N MET A 226 -0.76 19.95 4.99
CA MET A 226 -1.97 19.19 5.31
C MET A 226 -2.02 17.90 4.50
N LEU A 227 -1.79 17.99 3.20
CA LEU A 227 -1.78 16.84 2.30
C LEU A 227 -0.62 15.90 2.65
N MET A 228 0.53 16.41 3.06
CA MET A 228 1.64 15.60 3.57
C MET A 228 1.27 14.83 4.84
N HIS A 229 0.59 15.46 5.81
CA HIS A 229 0.12 14.76 7.01
C HIS A 229 -0.92 13.67 6.69
N ALA A 230 -1.84 13.97 5.77
CA ALA A 230 -2.84 13.01 5.31
C ALA A 230 -2.20 11.84 4.56
N ALA A 231 -1.23 12.11 3.68
CA ALA A 231 -0.43 11.11 2.97
C ALA A 231 0.30 10.18 3.95
N ARG A 232 1.01 10.75 4.92
CA ARG A 232 1.74 9.99 5.95
C ARG A 232 0.81 9.08 6.76
N TYR A 233 -0.33 9.60 7.21
CA TYR A 233 -1.30 8.80 7.97
C TYR A 233 -1.90 7.68 7.11
N THR A 234 -2.21 7.98 5.85
CA THR A 234 -2.79 7.01 4.91
C THR A 234 -1.80 5.90 4.59
N ALA A 235 -0.53 6.24 4.34
CA ALA A 235 0.57 5.28 4.18
C ALA A 235 0.66 4.32 5.38
N ARG A 236 0.56 4.85 6.60
CA ARG A 236 0.58 4.04 7.83
C ARG A 236 -0.59 3.06 7.90
N GLN A 237 -1.81 3.49 7.59
CA GLN A 237 -2.99 2.62 7.60
C GLN A 237 -2.92 1.57 6.49
N PHE A 238 -2.48 1.97 5.31
CA PHE A 238 -2.28 1.08 4.16
C PHE A 238 -1.31 -0.05 4.50
N VAL A 239 -0.12 0.30 5.02
CA VAL A 239 0.88 -0.70 5.42
C VAL A 239 0.38 -1.55 6.58
N LYS A 240 -0.28 -0.96 7.59
CA LYS A 240 -0.85 -1.74 8.70
C LYS A 240 -1.84 -2.80 8.20
N ARG A 241 -2.73 -2.47 7.26
CA ARG A 241 -3.67 -3.44 6.70
C ARG A 241 -2.98 -4.55 5.92
N ILE A 242 -1.98 -4.23 5.10
CA ILE A 242 -1.19 -5.25 4.39
C ILE A 242 -0.53 -6.21 5.40
N MET A 243 0.03 -5.64 6.47
CA MET A 243 0.68 -6.37 7.55
C MET A 243 -0.28 -7.32 8.29
N GLU A 244 -1.58 -7.01 8.40
CA GLU A 244 -2.59 -7.90 9.02
C GLU A 244 -2.81 -9.21 8.23
N TYR A 245 -2.47 -9.23 6.93
CA TYR A 245 -2.53 -10.45 6.10
C TYR A 245 -1.25 -11.30 6.18
N LEU A 246 -0.18 -10.80 6.80
CA LEU A 246 1.07 -11.54 6.98
C LEU A 246 1.03 -12.35 8.30
N PRO A 247 1.38 -13.65 8.27
CA PRO A 247 1.33 -14.49 9.47
C PRO A 247 2.37 -14.07 10.52
N GLY A 248 2.00 -14.17 11.80
CA GLY A 248 2.89 -13.85 12.92
C GLY A 248 3.09 -12.35 13.18
N VAL A 249 2.32 -11.49 12.50
CA VAL A 249 2.43 -10.03 12.60
C VAL A 249 1.61 -9.42 13.73
N GLU A 250 0.70 -10.18 14.35
CA GLU A 250 -0.13 -9.74 15.49
C GLU A 250 0.69 -9.19 16.68
N GLU A 251 1.95 -9.60 16.79
CA GLU A 251 2.88 -9.15 17.83
C GLU A 251 3.69 -7.90 17.48
N TYR A 252 3.61 -7.40 16.25
CA TYR A 252 4.40 -6.27 15.75
C TYR A 252 3.68 -4.95 15.93
N GLU A 253 4.38 -3.98 16.52
CA GLU A 253 3.89 -2.61 16.64
C GLU A 253 4.79 -1.64 15.89
N LEU A 254 4.20 -0.58 15.35
CA LEU A 254 4.95 0.52 14.78
C LEU A 254 5.81 1.17 15.87
N LYS A 255 7.12 1.19 15.66
CA LYS A 255 8.09 1.80 16.57
C LYS A 255 8.63 3.11 16.04
N GLU A 256 8.86 3.20 14.73
CA GLU A 256 9.43 4.39 14.10
C GLU A 256 8.75 4.67 12.76
N GLU A 257 8.58 5.95 12.44
CA GLU A 257 8.09 6.45 11.16
C GLU A 257 8.99 7.59 10.72
N ASN A 258 9.52 7.52 9.50
CA ASN A 258 10.43 8.51 8.95
C ASN A 258 10.03 8.88 7.52
N LEU A 259 10.18 10.17 7.18
CA LEU A 259 10.20 10.62 5.79
C LEU A 259 11.66 10.72 5.35
N LEU A 260 11.96 10.16 4.19
CA LEU A 260 13.32 10.14 3.64
C LEU A 260 13.41 11.04 2.41
N SER A 261 14.60 11.59 2.17
CA SER A 261 14.96 12.08 0.83
C SER A 261 15.24 10.89 -0.10
N TYR A 262 15.22 11.14 -1.41
CA TYR A 262 15.58 10.12 -2.41
C TYR A 262 16.99 9.57 -2.17
N GLU A 263 17.97 10.42 -1.84
CA GLU A 263 19.34 9.99 -1.59
C GLU A 263 19.45 9.14 -0.31
N GLN A 264 18.65 9.45 0.70
CA GLN A 264 18.57 8.63 1.91
C GLN A 264 17.94 7.27 1.62
N PHE A 265 16.88 7.24 0.82
CA PHE A 265 16.23 6.00 0.38
C PHE A 265 17.18 5.14 -0.45
N GLN A 266 17.86 5.71 -1.45
CA GLN A 266 18.86 4.98 -2.25
C GLN A 266 19.97 4.38 -1.41
N LYS A 267 20.52 5.13 -0.44
CA LYS A 267 21.55 4.61 0.47
C LYS A 267 21.09 3.40 1.27
N VAL A 268 19.80 3.33 1.65
CA VAL A 268 19.24 2.16 2.31
C VAL A 268 19.13 1.01 1.30
N PHE A 269 18.58 1.28 0.11
CA PHE A 269 18.41 0.31 -0.97
C PHE A 269 19.75 -0.29 -1.47
N GLU A 270 20.84 0.46 -1.39
CA GLU A 270 22.18 -0.01 -1.74
C GLU A 270 22.80 -0.93 -0.69
N ARG A 271 22.43 -0.76 0.58
CA ARG A 271 23.08 -1.44 1.72
C ARG A 271 22.31 -2.63 2.23
N GLU A 272 20.99 -2.59 2.12
CA GLU A 272 20.08 -3.58 2.68
C GLU A 272 19.51 -4.47 1.58
N ASN A 273 19.18 -5.71 1.93
CA ASN A 273 18.54 -6.65 1.04
C ASN A 273 17.01 -6.64 1.29
N MET A 274 16.24 -6.33 0.24
CA MET A 274 14.79 -6.22 0.28
C MET A 274 14.18 -7.58 -0.06
N GLN A 275 13.43 -8.18 0.87
CA GLN A 275 12.75 -9.46 0.64
C GLN A 275 11.53 -9.32 -0.28
N VAL A 276 10.94 -8.12 -0.34
CA VAL A 276 9.87 -7.73 -1.26
C VAL A 276 10.23 -6.36 -1.83
N SER A 277 10.13 -6.20 -3.15
CA SER A 277 10.35 -4.90 -3.79
C SER A 277 9.49 -4.74 -5.04
N LEU A 278 8.32 -4.13 -4.88
CA LEU A 278 7.28 -4.07 -5.90
C LEU A 278 7.06 -2.63 -6.37
N LEU A 279 6.81 -2.45 -7.67
CA LEU A 279 6.40 -1.18 -8.29
C LEU A 279 5.04 -1.36 -8.95
N PHE A 280 4.16 -0.38 -8.75
CA PHE A 280 2.78 -0.39 -9.23
C PHE A 280 2.45 0.87 -10.04
N ASN A 281 1.68 0.68 -11.10
CA ASN A 281 0.97 1.72 -11.83
C ASN A 281 -0.49 1.76 -11.35
N THR A 282 -1.06 2.95 -11.18
CA THR A 282 -2.46 3.14 -10.74
C THR A 282 -3.39 3.71 -11.82
N GLY A 283 -3.19 3.30 -13.08
CA GLY A 283 -4.11 3.63 -14.17
C GLY A 283 -4.15 5.12 -14.53
N GLY A 284 -3.00 5.80 -14.44
CA GLY A 284 -2.85 7.22 -14.75
C GLY A 284 -3.01 8.17 -13.55
N ALA A 285 -3.32 7.65 -12.35
CA ALA A 285 -3.27 8.48 -11.13
C ALA A 285 -1.82 8.70 -10.62
N GLY A 286 -0.89 7.82 -11.00
CA GLY A 286 0.54 7.88 -10.69
C GLY A 286 1.10 6.51 -10.31
N TYR A 287 2.31 6.50 -9.76
CA TYR A 287 3.03 5.28 -9.39
C TYR A 287 3.29 5.20 -7.89
N PHE A 288 3.46 3.97 -7.40
CA PHE A 288 3.97 3.73 -6.06
C PHE A 288 4.78 2.45 -5.96
N ALA A 289 5.72 2.44 -5.03
CA ALA A 289 6.51 1.25 -4.72
C ALA A 289 6.30 0.80 -3.27
N TYR A 290 6.28 -0.52 -3.08
CA TYR A 290 6.20 -1.18 -1.78
C TYR A 290 7.42 -2.09 -1.62
N CYS A 291 8.28 -1.77 -0.66
CA CYS A 291 9.45 -2.59 -0.34
C CYS A 291 9.41 -3.03 1.13
N MET A 292 9.92 -4.23 1.41
CA MET A 292 9.94 -4.79 2.76
C MET A 292 11.27 -5.46 3.07
N ILE A 293 11.82 -5.14 4.25
CA ILE A 293 12.92 -5.85 4.89
C ILE A 293 12.34 -6.65 6.05
N ALA A 294 12.26 -7.96 5.87
CA ALA A 294 11.75 -8.93 6.83
C ALA A 294 12.53 -10.26 6.73
N PRO A 295 13.83 -10.29 7.07
CA PRO A 295 14.67 -11.48 6.89
C PRO A 295 14.19 -12.71 7.68
N HIS A 296 13.41 -12.49 8.74
CA HIS A 296 12.82 -13.56 9.55
C HIS A 296 11.67 -14.31 8.86
N LEU A 297 11.07 -13.76 7.80
CA LEU A 297 10.06 -14.46 7.01
C LEU A 297 10.68 -15.56 6.14
N LEU A 298 11.97 -15.45 5.81
CA LEU A 298 12.71 -16.48 5.08
C LEU A 298 12.93 -17.76 5.91
N GLU A 299 13.00 -17.64 7.23
CA GLU A 299 13.20 -18.78 8.15
C GLU A 299 11.88 -19.47 8.53
N GLY A 300 10.74 -18.79 8.35
CA GLY A 300 9.43 -19.26 8.84
C GLY A 300 8.36 -19.47 7.76
N GLY A 301 8.57 -18.95 6.54
CA GLY A 301 7.57 -18.91 5.47
C GLY A 301 6.36 -18.01 5.80
N ILE A 302 5.60 -17.63 4.77
CA ILE A 302 4.23 -17.09 4.90
C ILE A 302 3.19 -18.23 4.98
N GLY A 303 3.68 -19.47 4.86
CA GLY A 303 2.97 -20.75 4.97
C GLY A 303 3.79 -21.79 4.22
N THR A 304 3.62 -23.08 4.51
CA THR A 304 4.23 -24.12 3.68
C THR A 304 3.51 -24.16 2.32
N PRO A 305 4.23 -24.14 1.18
CA PRO A 305 3.62 -24.29 -0.14
C PRO A 305 2.83 -25.61 -0.22
N ILE A 306 1.61 -25.59 -0.76
CA ILE A 306 0.80 -26.80 -0.96
C ILE A 306 1.30 -27.51 -2.22
N GLU A 307 2.16 -28.50 -2.03
CA GLU A 307 2.65 -29.44 -3.02
C GLU A 307 1.84 -30.74 -2.97
N ALA A 308 1.89 -31.55 -4.04
CA ALA A 308 1.13 -32.81 -4.10
C ALA A 308 1.38 -33.73 -2.90
N ASP A 309 2.58 -33.64 -2.32
CA ASP A 309 3.05 -34.53 -1.26
C ASP A 309 2.74 -34.01 0.16
N ASN A 310 2.37 -32.73 0.32
CA ASN A 310 2.03 -32.13 1.61
C ASN A 310 0.59 -31.57 1.67
N ALA A 311 -0.16 -31.62 0.57
CA ALA A 311 -1.47 -30.98 0.46
C ALA A 311 -2.49 -31.42 1.50
N ILE A 312 -2.53 -32.71 1.85
CA ILE A 312 -3.45 -33.22 2.88
C ILE A 312 -3.06 -32.66 4.26
N ASN A 313 -1.77 -32.65 4.59
CA ASN A 313 -1.27 -32.18 5.88
C ASN A 313 -1.43 -30.66 6.05
N GLU A 314 -1.18 -29.88 4.99
CA GLU A 314 -1.35 -28.42 5.01
C GLU A 314 -2.84 -28.03 5.12
N VAL A 315 -3.73 -28.77 4.45
CA VAL A 315 -5.18 -28.58 4.58
C VAL A 315 -5.64 -28.94 6.00
N GLU A 316 -5.17 -30.03 6.57
CA GLU A 316 -5.48 -30.42 7.96
C GLU A 316 -4.92 -29.39 8.97
N GLU A 317 -3.70 -28.90 8.77
CA GLU A 317 -3.09 -27.88 9.64
C GLU A 317 -3.79 -26.52 9.51
N TYR A 318 -4.20 -26.13 8.30
CA TYR A 318 -5.03 -24.94 8.07
C TYR A 318 -6.39 -25.07 8.76
N LEU A 319 -7.07 -26.22 8.63
CA LEU A 319 -8.35 -26.46 9.28
C LEU A 319 -8.19 -26.47 10.80
N ARG A 320 -7.13 -27.08 11.34
CA ARG A 320 -6.82 -27.04 12.78
C ARG A 320 -6.54 -25.61 13.26
N LYS A 321 -5.72 -24.84 12.56
CA LYS A 321 -5.44 -23.42 12.90
C LYS A 321 -6.69 -22.54 12.76
N LYS A 322 -7.59 -22.86 11.83
CA LYS A 322 -8.87 -22.18 11.64
C LYS A 322 -9.83 -22.54 12.79
N GLU A 323 -9.87 -23.80 13.21
CA GLU A 323 -10.63 -24.26 14.37
C GLU A 323 -10.08 -23.67 15.66
N GLU A 324 -8.76 -23.56 15.82
CA GLU A 324 -8.07 -22.89 16.93
C GLU A 324 -8.40 -21.38 16.95
N ARG A 325 -8.31 -20.68 15.80
CA ARG A 325 -8.70 -19.25 15.70
C ARG A 325 -10.18 -19.04 15.96
N MET A 326 -11.04 -19.94 15.48
CA MET A 326 -12.47 -19.91 15.76
C MET A 326 -12.74 -20.23 17.23
N ALA A 327 -11.98 -21.13 17.85
CA ALA A 327 -12.08 -21.47 19.26
C ALA A 327 -11.60 -20.33 20.16
N GLU A 328 -10.52 -19.63 19.84
CA GLU A 328 -10.06 -18.43 20.56
C GLU A 328 -11.08 -17.29 20.43
N LYS A 329 -11.62 -17.06 19.23
CA LYS A 329 -12.67 -16.05 18.99
C LYS A 329 -13.98 -16.39 19.72
N ASN A 330 -14.27 -17.68 19.90
CA ASN A 330 -15.44 -18.17 20.64
C ASN A 330 -15.21 -18.31 22.15
N ALA A 331 -13.96 -18.38 22.62
CA ALA A 331 -13.64 -18.52 24.04
C ALA A 331 -13.87 -17.22 24.82
N HIS A 332 -13.71 -16.06 24.16
CA HIS A 332 -13.92 -14.74 24.75
C HIS A 332 -14.58 -13.77 23.75
N PRO A 333 -15.88 -13.93 23.44
CA PRO A 333 -16.58 -13.01 22.55
C PRO A 333 -16.66 -11.64 23.21
N ARG A 334 -15.84 -10.70 22.74
CA ARG A 334 -15.94 -9.29 23.10
C ARG A 334 -17.17 -8.71 22.38
N PRO A 335 -18.10 -8.05 23.10
CA PRO A 335 -19.28 -7.49 22.46
C PRO A 335 -18.91 -6.47 21.38
N LYS A 336 -19.69 -6.44 20.30
CA LYS A 336 -19.46 -5.55 19.16
C LYS A 336 -20.14 -4.21 19.37
N ILE A 337 -19.40 -3.12 19.18
CA ILE A 337 -19.92 -1.76 19.25
C ILE A 337 -19.69 -1.06 17.92
N LEU A 338 -20.73 -0.48 17.33
CA LEU A 338 -20.60 0.42 16.20
C LEU A 338 -20.70 1.87 16.68
N VAL A 339 -19.68 2.69 16.39
CA VAL A 339 -19.66 4.12 16.70
C VAL A 339 -19.94 4.93 15.44
N VAL A 340 -20.97 5.76 15.48
CA VAL A 340 -21.44 6.57 14.36
C VAL A 340 -21.41 8.03 14.75
N ASP A 341 -20.62 8.82 14.04
CA ASP A 341 -20.44 10.26 14.25
C ASP A 341 -19.86 10.85 12.97
N ASP A 342 -20.19 12.07 12.57
CA ASP A 342 -19.62 12.69 11.37
C ASP A 342 -18.16 13.13 11.61
N SER A 343 -17.82 13.45 12.86
CA SER A 343 -16.47 13.83 13.29
C SER A 343 -15.56 12.62 13.47
N LYS A 344 -14.57 12.49 12.57
CA LYS A 344 -13.51 11.47 12.67
C LYS A 344 -12.79 11.51 14.02
N THR A 345 -12.60 12.70 14.59
CA THR A 345 -11.94 12.87 15.89
C THR A 345 -12.72 12.19 17.00
N ILE A 346 -14.05 12.35 17.02
CA ILE A 346 -14.91 11.72 18.02
C ILE A 346 -14.95 10.20 17.83
N ARG A 347 -15.07 9.72 16.57
CA ARG A 347 -15.03 8.27 16.29
C ARG A 347 -13.75 7.61 16.76
N CYS A 348 -12.59 8.19 16.43
CA CYS A 348 -11.29 7.67 16.88
C CYS A 348 -11.19 7.69 18.41
N TYR A 349 -11.58 8.79 19.05
CA TYR A 349 -11.50 8.94 20.50
C TYR A 349 -12.35 7.89 21.25
N ILE A 350 -13.62 7.73 20.87
CA ILE A 350 -14.52 6.75 21.49
C ILE A 350 -14.08 5.32 21.18
N SER A 351 -13.58 5.08 19.96
CA SER A 351 -13.03 3.79 19.59
C SER A 351 -11.80 3.43 20.41
N ASP A 352 -10.89 4.38 20.64
CA ASP A 352 -9.70 4.17 21.47
C ASP A 352 -10.05 3.93 22.94
N LEU A 353 -11.13 4.55 23.43
CA LEU A 353 -11.64 4.35 24.78
C LEU A 353 -12.24 2.94 25.02
N LEU A 354 -12.83 2.33 23.99
CA LEU A 354 -13.60 1.09 24.11
C LEU A 354 -12.89 -0.17 23.56
N LYS A 355 -11.86 -0.02 22.71
CA LYS A 355 -11.22 -1.14 21.98
C LYS A 355 -10.55 -2.22 22.82
N GLU A 356 -10.23 -1.94 24.09
CA GLU A 356 -9.61 -2.92 24.98
C GLU A 356 -10.63 -4.01 25.35
N ASP A 357 -11.85 -3.61 25.69
CA ASP A 357 -12.92 -4.49 26.18
C ASP A 357 -13.91 -4.93 25.08
N TYR A 358 -14.00 -4.17 23.99
CA TYR A 358 -15.01 -4.34 22.94
C TYR A 358 -14.42 -4.44 21.53
N GLU A 359 -15.13 -5.09 20.62
CA GLU A 359 -14.85 -5.05 19.18
C GLU A 359 -15.52 -3.81 18.58
N VAL A 360 -14.74 -2.75 18.32
CA VAL A 360 -15.30 -1.45 17.91
C VAL A 360 -15.14 -1.22 16.41
N THR A 361 -16.26 -0.99 15.75
CA THR A 361 -16.33 -0.55 14.34
C THR A 361 -16.81 0.90 14.26
N GLN A 362 -16.52 1.59 13.15
CA GLN A 362 -16.82 3.01 13.00
C GLN A 362 -17.57 3.27 11.68
N ALA A 363 -18.52 4.20 11.71
CA ALA A 363 -19.19 4.72 10.52
C ALA A 363 -19.33 6.24 10.58
N GLU A 364 -19.16 6.91 9.44
CA GLU A 364 -19.11 8.38 9.38
C GLU A 364 -20.46 9.06 9.09
N SER A 365 -21.50 8.27 8.85
CA SER A 365 -22.84 8.78 8.54
C SER A 365 -23.88 7.71 8.85
N GLY A 366 -25.15 8.10 8.94
CA GLY A 366 -26.27 7.17 9.08
C GLY A 366 -26.32 6.12 7.98
N ILE A 367 -26.06 6.51 6.72
CA ILE A 367 -26.04 5.58 5.57
C ILE A 367 -24.89 4.57 5.71
N ALA A 368 -23.69 5.02 6.07
CA ALA A 368 -22.56 4.14 6.33
C ALA A 368 -22.83 3.18 7.50
N ALA A 369 -23.53 3.67 8.54
CA ALA A 369 -23.92 2.85 9.68
C ALA A 369 -24.90 1.73 9.28
N ILE A 370 -25.94 2.05 8.49
CA ILE A 370 -26.90 1.06 8.01
C ILE A 370 -26.20 -0.01 7.15
N ARG A 371 -25.28 0.40 6.27
CA ARG A 371 -24.45 -0.54 5.49
C ARG A 371 -23.62 -1.44 6.40
N ALA A 372 -22.97 -0.88 7.42
CA ALA A 372 -22.15 -1.64 8.37
C ALA A 372 -23.00 -2.64 9.17
N ILE A 373 -24.15 -2.22 9.70
CA ILE A 373 -25.09 -3.07 10.45
C ILE A 373 -25.62 -4.22 9.60
N THR A 374 -25.82 -3.98 8.30
CA THR A 374 -26.28 -5.01 7.35
C THR A 374 -25.22 -6.09 7.10
N LEU A 375 -23.94 -5.71 7.09
CA LEU A 375 -22.82 -6.63 6.86
C LEU A 375 -22.44 -7.40 8.12
N ASP A 376 -22.41 -6.72 9.27
CA ASP A 376 -22.07 -7.31 10.56
C ASP A 376 -22.85 -6.59 11.67
N MET A 377 -23.82 -7.29 12.28
CA MET A 377 -24.74 -6.69 13.25
C MET A 377 -24.02 -6.44 14.59
N PRO A 378 -23.96 -5.19 15.07
CA PRO A 378 -23.33 -4.89 16.36
C PRO A 378 -24.23 -5.25 17.54
N ASP A 379 -23.65 -5.43 18.72
CA ASP A 379 -24.39 -5.63 19.97
C ASP A 379 -24.90 -4.32 20.57
N LEU A 380 -24.29 -3.20 20.21
CA LEU A 380 -24.64 -1.83 20.61
C LEU A 380 -24.26 -0.82 19.52
N LEU A 381 -25.15 0.14 19.26
CA LEU A 381 -24.89 1.29 18.41
C LEU A 381 -24.72 2.55 19.27
N LEU A 382 -23.56 3.20 19.18
CA LEU A 382 -23.35 4.56 19.68
C LEU A 382 -23.57 5.52 18.52
N LEU A 383 -24.64 6.31 18.58
CA LEU A 383 -25.10 7.12 17.45
C LEU A 383 -25.08 8.61 17.79
N ASP A 384 -24.36 9.39 17.01
CA ASP A 384 -24.45 10.84 17.11
C ASP A 384 -25.81 11.33 16.67
N TYR A 385 -26.32 12.34 17.38
CA TYR A 385 -27.59 12.97 17.07
C TYR A 385 -27.45 13.95 15.90
N GLU A 386 -26.38 14.74 15.87
CA GLU A 386 -26.19 15.83 14.91
C GLU A 386 -25.23 15.42 13.80
N MET A 387 -25.75 14.85 12.71
CA MET A 387 -24.97 14.52 11.53
C MET A 387 -25.54 15.20 10.28
N PRO A 388 -24.70 15.61 9.31
CA PRO A 388 -25.17 16.21 8.07
C PRO A 388 -25.87 15.18 7.18
N VAL A 389 -26.81 15.66 6.35
CA VAL A 389 -27.61 14.89 5.37
C VAL A 389 -28.61 13.92 6.00
N CYS A 390 -28.17 13.01 6.86
CA CYS A 390 -29.01 12.09 7.61
C CYS A 390 -28.61 12.14 9.08
N ASP A 391 -29.48 12.74 9.89
CA ASP A 391 -29.22 12.91 11.32
C ASP A 391 -29.40 11.58 12.10
N GLY A 392 -28.98 11.56 13.36
CA GLY A 392 -29.08 10.36 14.19
C GLY A 392 -30.52 9.90 14.42
N ARG A 393 -31.48 10.82 14.41
CA ARG A 393 -32.89 10.48 14.58
C ARG A 393 -33.41 9.75 13.35
N GLN A 394 -33.18 10.30 12.16
CA GLN A 394 -33.57 9.68 10.88
C GLN A 394 -32.90 8.31 10.73
N THR A 395 -31.63 8.20 11.11
CA THR A 395 -30.91 6.92 11.11
C THR A 395 -31.60 5.89 12.02
N LEU A 396 -32.00 6.28 13.24
CA LEU A 396 -32.72 5.39 14.14
C LEU A 396 -34.12 5.04 13.60
N GLU A 397 -34.84 5.99 13.02
CA GLU A 397 -36.14 5.74 12.38
C GLU A 397 -36.02 4.68 11.26
N MET A 398 -35.00 4.79 10.40
CA MET A 398 -34.70 3.80 9.36
C MET A 398 -34.34 2.43 9.94
N LEU A 399 -33.58 2.37 11.03
CA LEU A 399 -33.27 1.11 11.71
C LEU A 399 -34.51 0.50 12.36
N ARG A 400 -35.48 1.29 12.81
CA ARG A 400 -36.72 0.78 13.41
C ARG A 400 -37.77 0.37 12.39
N SER A 401 -37.68 0.84 11.14
CA SER A 401 -38.57 0.38 10.06
C SER A 401 -38.23 -1.03 9.54
N GLU A 402 -37.01 -1.51 9.79
CA GLU A 402 -36.55 -2.84 9.37
C GLU A 402 -36.67 -3.85 10.52
N GLU A 403 -37.48 -4.90 10.36
CA GLU A 403 -37.71 -5.91 11.42
C GLU A 403 -36.41 -6.54 11.94
N ALA A 404 -35.41 -6.69 11.07
CA ALA A 404 -34.10 -7.23 11.41
C ALA A 404 -33.33 -6.38 12.44
N PHE A 405 -33.59 -5.08 12.52
CA PHE A 405 -32.82 -4.13 13.35
C PHE A 405 -33.63 -3.53 14.49
N VAL A 406 -34.92 -3.88 14.64
CA VAL A 406 -35.79 -3.40 15.72
C VAL A 406 -35.21 -3.63 17.11
N LYS A 407 -34.47 -4.75 17.30
CA LYS A 407 -33.86 -5.13 18.58
C LYS A 407 -32.49 -4.52 18.82
N LEU A 408 -31.88 -3.87 17.83
CA LEU A 408 -30.55 -3.28 17.98
C LEU A 408 -30.61 -2.15 19.02
N PRO A 409 -29.90 -2.26 20.15
CA PRO A 409 -29.89 -1.22 21.16
C PRO A 409 -29.04 -0.04 20.66
N VAL A 410 -29.59 1.17 20.80
CA VAL A 410 -28.98 2.41 20.32
C VAL A 410 -28.85 3.37 21.49
N ILE A 411 -27.63 3.78 21.80
CA ILE A 411 -27.34 4.85 22.75
C ILE A 411 -26.94 6.09 21.95
N PHE A 412 -27.63 7.20 22.17
CA PHE A 412 -27.21 8.45 21.55
C PHE A 412 -25.97 8.99 22.25
N LEU A 413 -24.98 9.43 21.47
CA LEU A 413 -23.79 10.11 21.98
C LEU A 413 -23.73 11.50 21.37
N THR A 414 -24.11 12.54 22.11
CA THR A 414 -24.33 13.88 21.53
C THR A 414 -23.74 15.00 22.37
N GLY A 415 -23.41 16.12 21.72
CA GLY A 415 -23.00 17.36 22.39
C GLY A 415 -24.15 18.14 23.02
N ARG A 416 -25.41 17.82 22.69
CA ARG A 416 -26.58 18.56 23.18
C ARG A 416 -27.09 18.07 24.53
N SER A 417 -27.22 18.99 25.46
CA SER A 417 -27.86 18.78 26.77
C SER A 417 -29.28 19.32 26.85
N ASP A 418 -29.88 19.74 25.72
CA ASP A 418 -31.19 20.39 25.75
C ASP A 418 -32.33 19.37 25.98
N PRO A 419 -33.27 19.63 26.91
CA PRO A 419 -34.34 18.70 27.24
C PRO A 419 -35.33 18.40 26.09
N ALA A 420 -35.42 19.28 25.09
CA ALA A 420 -36.35 19.13 23.97
C ALA A 420 -35.85 18.06 22.99
N SER A 421 -34.56 18.06 22.66
CA SER A 421 -33.91 17.04 21.84
C SER A 421 -33.99 15.66 22.50
N VAL A 422 -33.73 15.57 23.81
CA VAL A 422 -33.88 14.31 24.57
C VAL A 422 -35.32 13.78 24.46
N LYS A 423 -36.33 14.63 24.67
CA LYS A 423 -37.75 14.23 24.63
C LYS A 423 -38.19 13.70 23.25
N ASN A 424 -37.70 14.31 22.17
CA ASN A 424 -38.04 13.90 20.80
C ASN A 424 -37.52 12.49 20.48
N VAL A 425 -36.32 12.16 20.96
CA VAL A 425 -35.66 10.88 20.69
C VAL A 425 -36.19 9.75 21.55
N MET A 426 -36.65 10.04 22.77
CA MET A 426 -37.22 9.02 23.67
C MET A 426 -38.43 8.29 23.07
N SER A 427 -39.15 8.91 22.14
CA SER A 427 -40.26 8.26 21.40
C SER A 427 -39.81 7.05 20.57
N LEU A 428 -38.55 7.03 20.12
CA LEU A 428 -37.93 5.95 19.33
C LEU A 428 -37.34 4.84 20.21
N LYS A 429 -37.51 4.93 21.54
CA LYS A 429 -37.03 3.97 22.55
C LYS A 429 -35.53 3.65 22.37
N PRO A 430 -34.63 4.65 22.42
CA PRO A 430 -33.20 4.37 22.53
C PRO A 430 -32.90 3.61 23.82
N ALA A 431 -31.82 2.84 23.81
CA ALA A 431 -31.31 2.15 24.99
C ALA A 431 -30.66 3.12 25.99
N GLY A 432 -30.26 4.31 25.55
CA GLY A 432 -29.68 5.33 26.42
C GLY A 432 -29.32 6.63 25.71
N TYR A 433 -28.81 7.59 26.48
CA TYR A 433 -28.38 8.90 26.00
C TYR A 433 -27.16 9.36 26.80
N LEU A 434 -26.08 9.69 26.11
CA LEU A 434 -24.78 10.07 26.64
C LEU A 434 -24.34 11.42 26.08
N LEU A 435 -23.75 12.24 26.94
CA LEU A 435 -23.15 13.51 26.54
C LEU A 435 -21.68 13.32 26.15
N LYS A 436 -21.29 13.84 24.99
CA LYS A 436 -19.89 13.85 24.52
C LYS A 436 -18.94 14.59 25.48
N SER A 437 -19.47 15.50 26.30
CA SER A 437 -18.72 16.28 27.29
C SER A 437 -18.45 15.55 28.61
N LEU A 438 -18.97 14.32 28.78
CA LEU A 438 -18.64 13.50 29.93
C LEU A 438 -17.16 13.13 29.94
N GLN A 439 -16.63 12.90 31.14
CA GLN A 439 -15.28 12.35 31.29
C GLN A 439 -15.21 10.97 30.62
N PRO A 440 -14.10 10.61 29.95
CA PRO A 440 -13.95 9.33 29.25
C PRO A 440 -14.34 8.12 30.10
N GLU A 441 -13.94 8.11 31.38
CA GLU A 441 -14.24 7.03 32.31
C GLU A 441 -15.75 6.87 32.55
N ALA A 442 -16.51 7.96 32.51
CA ALA A 442 -17.96 7.94 32.66
C ALA A 442 -18.66 7.38 31.41
N ILE A 443 -18.18 7.73 30.21
CA ILE A 443 -18.70 7.17 28.94
C ILE A 443 -18.45 5.66 28.92
N LYS A 444 -17.22 5.23 29.22
CA LYS A 444 -16.86 3.82 29.30
C LYS A 444 -17.71 3.08 30.32
N LYS A 445 -17.87 3.64 31.53
CA LYS A 445 -18.66 3.03 32.60
C LYS A 445 -20.12 2.82 32.19
N GLU A 446 -20.72 3.73 31.44
CA GLU A 446 -22.11 3.56 31.00
C GLU A 446 -22.25 2.46 29.94
N VAL A 447 -21.29 2.36 29.02
CA VAL A 447 -21.22 1.25 28.07
C VAL A 447 -21.03 -0.08 28.81
N ASP A 448 -20.15 -0.13 29.80
CA ASP A 448 -19.93 -1.31 30.65
C ASP A 448 -21.21 -1.70 31.39
N ASN A 449 -21.91 -0.73 31.99
CA ASN A 449 -23.19 -0.96 32.66
C ASN A 449 -24.25 -1.52 31.71
N PHE A 450 -24.33 -1.00 30.48
CA PHE A 450 -25.26 -1.49 29.47
C PHE A 450 -25.04 -2.99 29.18
N PHE A 451 -23.80 -3.40 28.99
CA PHE A 451 -23.46 -4.80 28.74
C PHE A 451 -23.60 -5.70 29.98
N MET A 452 -23.41 -5.15 31.19
CA MET A 452 -23.69 -5.86 32.44
C MET A 452 -25.18 -6.14 32.62
N MET A 453 -26.04 -5.15 32.35
CA MET A 453 -27.50 -5.31 32.47
C MET A 453 -28.10 -6.25 31.43
N LYS A 454 -27.46 -6.41 30.26
CA LYS A 454 -27.89 -7.36 29.21
C LYS A 454 -27.52 -8.82 29.52
N LYS A 455 -26.58 -9.05 30.44
CA LYS A 455 -26.10 -10.40 30.85
C LYS A 455 -26.89 -11.01 32.03
N GLY A 456 -27.68 -10.22 32.74
CA GLY A 456 -28.59 -10.68 33.82
C GLY A 456 -30.02 -10.77 33.32
#